data_AF-A0A6I3HVB1-F1
#
_entry.id   AF-A0A6I3HVB1-F1
#
_cell.length_a   1.000
_cell.length_b   1.000
_cell.length_c   1.000
_cell.angle_alpha   90.00
_cell.angle_beta   90.00
_cell.angle_gamma   90.00
#
_symmetry.space_group_name_H-M   'P 1'
#
loop_
_entity.id
_entity.type
_entity.pdbx_description
1 polymer ?
#
loop_
_entity_poly.entity_id
_entity_poly.type
_entity_poly.pdbx_seq_one_letter_code
_entity_poly.pdbx_strand_id
1 'polypeptide(L)'
;MIRRIFRPIIAGLLVASSMPPWGWWPLGIIGLGLYGSTALQRRDKSFSTGLYFAAAWFLPSMAWMWFLTSPGYIIAVLIFSVMHGCASYVAAQLTTTTASHRTALVICHSLAEVLRLSFPFGGVPLATIAIGQTGGPLLGLAPLMGVIGISVATLYLALTHRRFRAICVVGFLVLLGNTWDNTHSIGRTLNLSIVQGGGEQGTHAIDTNPRDVFDVHMTATKTLQPNSQRDAVIWPENVISITNHGLFLDSPEYSEIVQQAKRLNVPFVVGITEDAGQNQFTNAQVVVEVDGTISGRYDKVRRVPFGEYMPMRSLLKSLGAPTDLVPRDARAGTSRGWLDFADTRASVAISWEIFFGGRVN
;
A
#
# COMPACT_ATOMS: atom_id res chain seq x y z
N MET A 1 -8.31 37.33 -12.16
CA MET A 1 -8.41 36.55 -10.91
C MET A 1 -8.64 35.05 -11.16
N ILE A 2 -9.57 34.68 -12.06
CA ILE A 2 -9.95 33.29 -12.41
C ILE A 2 -8.77 32.41 -12.90
N ARG A 3 -7.91 32.91 -13.82
CA ARG A 3 -6.75 32.16 -14.35
C ARG A 3 -5.74 31.68 -13.30
N ARG A 4 -5.69 32.31 -12.11
CA ARG A 4 -4.75 31.94 -11.03
C ARG A 4 -5.25 30.80 -10.15
N ILE A 5 -6.56 30.51 -10.16
CA ILE A 5 -7.18 29.39 -9.41
C ILE A 5 -7.00 28.05 -10.15
N PHE A 6 -6.93 28.07 -11.48
CA PHE A 6 -6.72 26.86 -12.27
C PHE A 6 -5.29 26.31 -12.21
N ARG A 7 -4.28 27.16 -11.96
CA ARG A 7 -2.87 26.71 -11.94
C ARG A 7 -2.56 25.64 -10.88
N PRO A 8 -3.01 25.78 -9.62
CA PRO A 8 -2.86 24.71 -8.63
C PRO A 8 -3.57 23.41 -9.03
N ILE A 9 -4.74 23.52 -9.65
CA ILE A 9 -5.50 22.35 -10.11
C ILE A 9 -4.73 21.62 -11.21
N ILE A 10 -4.25 22.34 -12.24
CA ILE A 10 -3.41 21.77 -13.30
C ILE A 10 -2.15 21.12 -12.72
N ALA A 11 -1.49 21.80 -11.77
CA ALA A 11 -0.32 21.24 -11.09
C ALA A 11 -0.64 19.92 -10.38
N GLY A 12 -1.79 19.82 -9.69
CA GLY A 12 -2.21 18.59 -9.03
C GLY A 12 -2.52 17.47 -10.01
N LEU A 13 -3.22 17.77 -11.11
CA LEU A 13 -3.51 16.79 -12.17
C LEU A 13 -2.22 16.25 -12.81
N LEU A 14 -1.21 17.09 -13.01
CA LEU A 14 0.11 16.64 -13.50
C LEU A 14 0.78 15.67 -12.53
N VAL A 15 0.68 15.92 -11.22
CA VAL A 15 1.17 14.98 -10.21
C VAL A 15 0.36 13.68 -10.24
N ALA A 16 -0.97 13.75 -10.38
CA ALA A 16 -1.80 12.56 -10.51
C ALA A 16 -1.44 11.71 -11.72
N SER A 17 -1.16 12.32 -12.88
CA SER A 17 -0.74 11.61 -14.09
C SER A 17 0.64 10.96 -13.99
N SER A 18 1.44 11.31 -12.97
CA SER A 18 2.69 10.60 -12.69
C SER A 18 2.47 9.24 -12.02
N MET A 19 1.27 8.99 -11.49
CA MET A 19 0.91 7.78 -10.75
C MET A 19 0.31 6.71 -11.67
N PRO A 20 0.21 5.45 -11.21
CA PRO A 20 -0.58 4.44 -11.90
C PRO A 20 -2.02 4.93 -12.16
N PRO A 21 -2.62 4.59 -13.32
CA PRO A 21 -2.09 3.66 -14.33
C PRO A 21 -1.12 4.30 -15.34
N TRP A 22 -0.97 5.63 -15.39
CA TRP A 22 -0.19 6.30 -16.44
C TRP A 22 1.32 6.25 -16.21
N GLY A 23 1.77 6.49 -14.96
CA GLY A 23 3.19 6.39 -14.61
C GLY A 23 4.10 7.44 -15.27
N TRP A 24 3.56 8.57 -15.76
CA TRP A 24 4.34 9.62 -16.44
C TRP A 24 5.16 10.44 -15.45
N TRP A 25 6.21 9.83 -14.88
CA TRP A 25 7.01 10.37 -13.78
C TRP A 25 7.52 11.82 -13.96
N PRO A 26 7.87 12.33 -15.16
CA PRO A 26 8.31 13.72 -15.30
C PRO A 26 7.22 14.72 -14.93
N LEU A 27 5.95 14.36 -15.13
CA LEU A 27 4.82 15.24 -14.81
C LEU A 27 4.67 15.46 -13.30
N GLY A 28 5.17 14.55 -12.46
CA GLY A 28 5.24 14.75 -11.01
C GLY A 28 6.14 15.94 -10.65
N ILE A 29 7.34 15.99 -11.21
CA ILE A 29 8.30 17.08 -11.00
C ILE A 29 7.79 18.39 -11.61
N ILE A 30 7.23 18.34 -12.83
CA ILE A 30 6.68 19.52 -13.52
C ILE A 30 5.48 20.08 -12.74
N GLY A 31 4.56 19.22 -12.30
CA GLY A 31 3.39 19.59 -11.50
C GLY A 31 3.79 20.26 -10.20
N LEU A 32 4.73 19.67 -9.45
CA LEU A 32 5.28 20.26 -8.22
C LEU A 32 5.97 21.61 -8.48
N GLY A 33 6.70 21.75 -9.59
CA GLY A 33 7.34 23.00 -9.98
C GLY A 33 6.33 24.11 -10.31
N LEU A 34 5.26 23.76 -11.03
CA LEU A 34 4.14 24.65 -11.33
C LEU A 34 3.42 25.08 -10.06
N TYR A 35 3.15 24.14 -9.15
CA TYR A 35 2.60 24.42 -7.83
C TYR A 35 3.49 25.41 -7.05
N GLY A 36 4.78 25.12 -6.92
CA GLY A 36 5.72 25.98 -6.21
C GLY A 36 5.80 27.40 -6.76
N SER A 37 5.79 27.55 -8.09
CA SER A 37 5.76 28.87 -8.73
C SER A 37 4.48 29.64 -8.40
N THR A 38 3.36 28.94 -8.26
CA THR A 38 2.05 29.54 -7.94
C THR A 38 1.96 29.88 -6.46
N ALA A 39 2.45 29.00 -5.57
CA ALA A 39 2.49 29.22 -4.13
C ALA A 39 3.29 30.49 -3.76
N LEU A 40 4.41 30.74 -4.45
CA LEU A 40 5.20 31.96 -4.29
C LEU A 40 4.44 33.24 -4.67
N GLN A 41 3.59 33.18 -5.70
CA GLN A 41 2.80 34.32 -6.17
C GLN A 41 1.51 34.54 -5.36
N ARG A 42 1.09 33.55 -4.58
CA ARG A 42 -0.20 33.52 -3.86
C ARG A 42 -0.02 33.26 -2.37
N ARG A 43 0.96 33.94 -1.75
CA ARG A 43 1.25 33.80 -0.31
C ARG A 43 0.06 34.15 0.59
N ASP A 44 -0.71 35.16 0.19
CA ASP A 44 -1.98 35.58 0.81
C ASP A 44 -3.06 34.49 0.79
N LYS A 45 -2.95 33.56 -0.17
CA LYS A 45 -3.89 32.45 -0.39
C LYS A 45 -3.19 31.10 -0.33
N SER A 46 -2.11 31.00 0.45
CA SER A 46 -1.25 29.82 0.58
C SER A 46 -2.05 28.56 0.92
N PHE A 47 -2.92 28.61 1.94
CA PHE A 47 -3.78 27.49 2.31
C PHE A 47 -4.61 26.97 1.12
N SER A 48 -5.41 27.85 0.48
CA SER A 48 -6.24 27.45 -0.66
C SER A 48 -5.42 26.96 -1.85
N THR A 49 -4.19 27.46 -2.02
CA THR A 49 -3.28 27.06 -3.09
C THR A 49 -2.79 25.63 -2.88
N GLY A 50 -2.37 25.28 -1.65
CA GLY A 50 -2.02 23.91 -1.29
C GLY A 50 -3.22 22.96 -1.33
N LEU A 51 -4.38 23.41 -0.85
CA LEU A 51 -5.63 22.65 -0.82
C LEU A 51 -6.07 22.22 -2.23
N TYR A 52 -6.19 23.16 -3.17
CA TYR A 52 -6.65 22.83 -4.53
C TYR A 52 -5.64 22.01 -5.32
N PHE A 53 -4.34 22.25 -5.09
CA PHE A 53 -3.28 21.41 -5.67
C PHE A 53 -3.42 19.97 -5.21
N ALA A 54 -3.52 19.75 -3.91
CA ALA A 54 -3.61 18.41 -3.35
C ALA A 54 -4.94 17.74 -3.69
N ALA A 55 -6.07 18.46 -3.71
CA ALA A 55 -7.35 17.89 -4.12
C ALA A 55 -7.32 17.39 -5.57
N ALA A 56 -6.76 18.19 -6.48
CA ALA A 56 -6.63 17.82 -7.88
C ALA A 56 -5.64 16.66 -8.12
N TRP A 57 -4.74 16.41 -7.18
CA TRP A 57 -3.88 15.23 -7.17
C TRP A 57 -4.60 14.00 -6.59
N PHE A 58 -5.15 14.12 -5.39
CA PHE A 58 -5.71 13.01 -4.64
C PHE A 58 -7.02 12.46 -5.20
N LEU A 59 -7.89 13.31 -5.77
CA LEU A 59 -9.14 12.88 -6.38
C LEU A 59 -8.89 11.79 -7.45
N PRO A 60 -8.19 12.07 -8.56
CA PRO A 60 -7.95 11.03 -9.57
C PRO A 60 -7.08 9.88 -9.06
N SER A 61 -6.04 10.16 -8.26
CA SER A 61 -5.08 9.12 -7.82
C SER A 61 -5.65 8.13 -6.81
N MET A 62 -6.76 8.46 -6.14
CA MET A 62 -7.44 7.58 -5.18
C MET A 62 -8.87 7.22 -5.62
N ALA A 63 -9.28 7.55 -6.85
CA ALA A 63 -10.64 7.36 -7.34
C ALA A 63 -11.13 5.90 -7.24
N TRP A 64 -10.22 4.92 -7.37
CA TRP A 64 -10.52 3.50 -7.21
C TRP A 64 -11.05 3.13 -5.83
N MET A 65 -10.73 3.93 -4.79
CA MET A 65 -11.28 3.73 -3.45
C MET A 65 -12.79 3.91 -3.40
N TRP A 66 -13.40 4.51 -4.43
CA TRP A 66 -14.86 4.59 -4.57
C TRP A 66 -15.52 3.21 -4.48
N PHE A 67 -14.89 2.18 -5.04
CA PHE A 67 -15.39 0.80 -5.04
C PHE A 67 -15.18 0.08 -3.71
N LEU A 68 -14.36 0.63 -2.80
CA LEU A 68 -14.14 0.07 -1.47
C LEU A 68 -14.94 0.81 -0.39
N THR A 69 -14.84 2.14 -0.39
CA THR A 69 -15.51 3.02 0.57
C THR A 69 -15.68 4.41 -0.03
N SER A 70 -16.82 4.64 -0.68
CA SER A 70 -17.08 5.94 -1.31
C SER A 70 -17.04 7.13 -0.34
N PRO A 71 -17.58 7.07 0.90
CA PRO A 71 -17.44 8.19 1.85
C PRO A 71 -16.00 8.32 2.37
N GLY A 72 -15.34 7.19 2.65
CA GLY A 72 -13.96 7.16 3.13
C GLY A 72 -12.98 7.78 2.13
N TYR A 73 -13.19 7.54 0.84
CA TYR A 73 -12.44 8.17 -0.24
C TYR A 73 -12.55 9.70 -0.21
N ILE A 74 -13.78 10.25 -0.16
CA ILE A 74 -13.99 11.70 -0.11
C ILE A 74 -13.37 12.32 1.14
N ILE A 75 -13.52 11.67 2.30
CA ILE A 75 -12.94 12.11 3.57
C ILE A 75 -11.41 12.08 3.51
N ALA A 76 -10.81 11.01 2.98
CA ALA A 76 -9.36 10.89 2.85
C ALA A 76 -8.79 12.00 1.94
N VAL A 77 -9.40 12.23 0.77
CA VAL A 77 -9.05 13.34 -0.13
C VAL A 77 -9.12 14.67 0.61
N LEU A 78 -10.19 14.93 1.35
CA LEU A 78 -10.36 16.18 2.09
C LEU A 78 -9.27 16.37 3.15
N ILE A 79 -9.05 15.35 4.00
CA ILE A 79 -8.04 15.40 5.07
C ILE A 79 -6.65 15.65 4.48
N PHE A 80 -6.26 14.90 3.45
CA PHE A 80 -4.92 15.05 2.85
C PHE A 80 -4.77 16.36 2.09
N SER A 81 -5.83 16.84 1.46
CA SER A 81 -5.82 18.17 0.84
C SER A 81 -5.65 19.27 1.89
N VAL A 82 -6.34 19.17 3.03
CA VAL A 82 -6.20 20.10 4.15
C VAL A 82 -4.79 20.05 4.72
N MET A 83 -4.19 18.87 4.90
CA MET A 83 -2.80 18.73 5.34
C MET A 83 -1.82 19.48 4.42
N HIS A 84 -1.95 19.33 3.11
CA HIS A 84 -1.12 20.06 2.15
C HIS A 84 -1.45 21.56 2.08
N GLY A 85 -2.71 21.95 2.34
CA GLY A 85 -3.10 23.35 2.57
C GLY A 85 -2.39 23.95 3.78
N CYS A 86 -2.42 23.27 4.92
CA CYS A 86 -1.72 23.65 6.14
C CYS A 86 -0.20 23.73 5.92
N ALA A 87 0.40 22.75 5.23
CA ALA A 87 1.82 22.77 4.88
C ALA A 87 2.20 24.01 4.06
N SER A 88 1.37 24.38 3.08
CA SER A 88 1.58 25.60 2.27
C SER A 88 1.45 26.87 3.11
N TYR A 89 0.45 26.92 3.99
CA TYR A 89 0.23 28.05 4.91
C TYR A 89 1.39 28.25 5.88
N VAL A 90 1.81 27.18 6.57
CA VAL A 90 2.95 27.21 7.51
C VAL A 90 4.23 27.63 6.78
N ALA A 91 4.49 27.09 5.59
CA ALA A 91 5.64 27.53 4.78
C ALA A 91 5.60 29.03 4.44
N ALA A 92 4.41 29.62 4.25
CA ALA A 92 4.24 31.05 4.02
C ALA A 92 4.52 31.90 5.26
N GLN A 93 4.08 31.45 6.44
CA GLN A 93 4.28 32.17 7.69
C GLN A 93 5.74 32.16 8.16
N LEU A 94 6.44 31.04 7.95
CA LEU A 94 7.82 30.87 8.42
C LEU A 94 8.88 31.62 7.60
N THR A 95 8.50 32.32 6.53
CA THR A 95 9.47 32.76 5.51
C THR A 95 9.24 34.16 4.99
N THR A 96 10.30 34.96 4.97
CA THR A 96 10.29 36.34 4.49
C THR A 96 10.82 36.48 3.05
N THR A 97 11.60 35.51 2.57
CA THR A 97 12.22 35.55 1.23
C THR A 97 11.73 34.42 0.31
N THR A 98 11.80 34.64 -1.00
CA THR A 98 11.47 33.61 -2.01
C THR A 98 12.30 32.33 -1.83
N ALA A 99 13.59 32.46 -1.52
CA ALA A 99 14.49 31.32 -1.35
C ALA A 99 14.13 30.52 -0.09
N SER A 100 13.92 31.18 1.06
CA SER A 100 13.48 30.50 2.29
C SER A 100 12.11 29.83 2.10
N HIS A 101 11.18 30.48 1.39
CA HIS A 101 9.87 29.91 1.10
C HIS A 101 9.92 28.60 0.33
N ARG A 102 10.75 28.52 -0.72
CA ARG A 102 10.92 27.29 -1.51
C ARG A 102 11.42 26.14 -0.63
N THR A 103 12.41 26.41 0.23
CA THR A 103 12.90 25.43 1.20
C THR A 103 11.81 25.02 2.19
N ALA A 104 11.06 25.99 2.73
CA ALA A 104 9.95 25.71 3.65
C ALA A 104 8.84 24.88 2.99
N LEU A 105 8.53 25.10 1.71
CA LEU A 105 7.59 24.26 0.97
C LEU A 105 8.09 22.81 0.86
N VAL A 106 9.38 22.59 0.55
CA VAL A 106 9.96 21.23 0.52
C VAL A 106 9.79 20.55 1.88
N ILE A 107 10.17 21.23 2.97
CA ILE A 107 10.12 20.67 4.33
C ILE A 107 8.67 20.40 4.75
N CYS A 108 7.78 21.39 4.64
CA CYS A 108 6.41 21.27 5.13
C CYS A 108 5.60 20.22 4.36
N HIS A 109 5.77 20.12 3.03
CA HIS A 109 5.10 19.06 2.26
C HIS A 109 5.69 17.68 2.50
N SER A 110 7.01 17.58 2.75
CA SER A 110 7.62 16.31 3.16
C SER A 110 7.08 15.85 4.52
N LEU A 111 6.92 16.77 5.47
CA LEU A 111 6.29 16.46 6.76
C LEU A 111 4.82 16.04 6.60
N ALA A 112 4.06 16.69 5.71
CA ALA A 112 2.69 16.26 5.40
C ALA A 112 2.64 14.83 4.84
N GLU A 113 3.56 14.47 3.93
CA GLU A 113 3.69 13.09 3.43
C GLU A 113 4.03 12.11 4.56
N VAL A 114 5.00 12.44 5.43
CA VAL A 114 5.36 11.59 6.58
C VAL A 114 4.18 11.38 7.53
N LEU A 115 3.42 12.44 7.81
CA LEU A 115 2.23 12.34 8.66
C LEU A 115 1.16 11.44 8.02
N ARG A 116 0.96 11.52 6.70
CA ARG A 116 0.02 10.64 5.95
C ARG A 116 0.39 9.16 6.01
N LEU A 117 1.68 8.84 6.14
CA LEU A 117 2.15 7.46 6.30
C LEU A 117 1.79 6.87 7.68
N SER A 118 1.37 7.68 8.66
CA SER A 118 1.04 7.22 10.02
C SER A 118 -0.38 7.61 10.47
N PHE A 119 -1.02 8.56 9.81
CA PHE A 119 -2.34 9.08 10.16
C PHE A 119 -3.21 9.28 8.91
N PRO A 120 -4.52 8.97 8.97
CA PRO A 120 -5.25 8.40 10.11
C PRO A 120 -5.04 6.88 10.25
N PHE A 121 -5.43 6.33 11.40
CA PHE A 121 -5.53 4.88 11.65
C PHE A 121 -4.25 4.06 11.38
N GLY A 122 -3.08 4.64 11.64
CA GLY A 122 -1.79 4.00 11.39
C GLY A 122 -1.21 4.24 10.01
N GLY A 123 -1.90 5.03 9.16
CA GLY A 123 -1.41 5.52 7.87
C GLY A 123 -2.29 5.11 6.70
N VAL A 124 -2.40 6.00 5.70
CA VAL A 124 -2.96 5.69 4.38
C VAL A 124 -1.89 6.06 3.35
N PRO A 125 -0.88 5.19 3.16
CA PRO A 125 0.28 5.42 2.29
C PRO A 125 -0.05 5.30 0.79
N LEU A 126 -1.20 5.85 0.38
CA LEU A 126 -1.70 5.84 -0.99
C LEU A 126 -1.40 7.18 -1.67
N ALA A 127 -1.23 7.10 -2.99
CA ALA A 127 -0.97 8.25 -3.84
C ALA A 127 0.15 9.14 -3.26
N THR A 128 1.28 8.55 -2.85
CA THR A 128 2.44 9.31 -2.34
C THR A 128 3.25 9.89 -3.51
N ILE A 129 3.99 10.98 -3.27
CA ILE A 129 4.85 11.58 -4.32
C ILE A 129 5.82 10.52 -4.88
N ALA A 130 6.36 9.66 -4.02
CA ALA A 130 7.25 8.58 -4.41
C ALA A 130 6.63 7.54 -5.34
N ILE A 131 5.34 7.19 -5.18
CA ILE A 131 4.64 6.29 -6.11
C ILE A 131 4.66 6.86 -7.54
N GLY A 132 4.55 8.19 -7.67
CA GLY A 132 4.64 8.86 -8.97
C GLY A 132 6.03 8.83 -9.61
N GLN A 133 7.04 8.28 -8.94
CA GLN A 133 8.44 8.25 -9.39
C GLN A 133 8.99 6.82 -9.56
N THR A 134 8.16 5.79 -9.38
CA THR A 134 8.57 4.38 -9.45
C THR A 134 9.08 3.98 -10.83
N GLY A 135 8.56 4.60 -11.91
CA GLY A 135 9.07 4.41 -13.28
C GLY A 135 10.23 5.32 -13.66
N GLY A 136 10.75 6.13 -12.72
CA GLY A 136 11.75 7.15 -12.98
C GLY A 136 13.11 6.89 -12.31
N PRO A 137 14.12 7.73 -12.58
CA PRO A 137 15.48 7.55 -12.06
C PRO A 137 15.58 7.69 -10.54
N LEU A 138 14.59 8.35 -9.90
CA LEU A 138 14.57 8.52 -8.45
C LEU A 138 14.31 7.21 -7.69
N LEU A 139 13.88 6.14 -8.37
CA LEU A 139 13.75 4.82 -7.76
C LEU A 139 15.07 4.33 -7.14
N GLY A 140 16.22 4.71 -7.70
CA GLY A 140 17.55 4.37 -7.16
C GLY A 140 17.83 4.96 -5.77
N LEU A 141 16.98 5.85 -5.24
CA LEU A 141 17.05 6.31 -3.85
C LEU A 141 16.39 5.34 -2.85
N ALA A 142 15.58 4.38 -3.33
CA ALA A 142 14.83 3.48 -2.46
C ALA A 142 15.72 2.72 -1.46
N PRO A 143 16.90 2.15 -1.85
CA PRO A 143 17.76 1.43 -0.92
C PRO A 143 18.35 2.30 0.20
N LEU A 144 18.54 3.60 -0.04
CA LEU A 144 19.16 4.51 0.93
C LEU A 144 18.15 5.23 1.83
N MET A 145 17.02 5.64 1.26
CA MET A 145 16.14 6.62 1.90
C MET A 145 14.65 6.25 1.82
N GLY A 146 14.31 5.16 1.13
CA GLY A 146 12.94 4.68 0.96
C GLY A 146 11.98 5.72 0.38
N VAL A 147 10.68 5.50 0.64
CA VAL A 147 9.57 6.30 0.10
C VAL A 147 9.64 7.78 0.51
N ILE A 148 10.11 8.06 1.73
CA ILE A 148 10.22 9.43 2.26
C ILE A 148 11.32 10.18 1.51
N GLY A 149 12.50 9.55 1.33
CA GLY A 149 13.61 10.18 0.62
C GLY A 149 13.32 10.47 -0.84
N ILE A 150 12.63 9.55 -1.53
CA ILE A 150 12.17 9.78 -2.90
C ILE A 150 11.27 11.02 -2.95
N SER A 151 10.27 11.08 -2.06
CA SER A 151 9.32 12.21 -2.00
C SER A 151 10.03 13.55 -1.74
N VAL A 152 10.96 13.58 -0.79
CA VAL A 152 11.79 14.77 -0.47
C VAL A 152 12.65 15.17 -1.66
N ALA A 153 13.29 14.22 -2.34
CA ALA A 153 14.14 14.49 -3.50
C ALA A 153 13.33 15.05 -4.68
N THR A 154 12.14 14.51 -4.95
CA THR A 154 11.22 15.02 -5.97
C THR A 154 10.80 16.46 -5.68
N LEU A 155 10.39 16.73 -4.43
CA LEU A 155 10.06 18.08 -3.97
C LEU A 155 11.26 19.04 -4.10
N TYR A 156 12.45 18.60 -3.70
CA TYR A 156 13.66 19.40 -3.79
C TYR A 156 14.01 19.76 -5.24
N LEU A 157 14.01 18.78 -6.15
CA LEU A 157 14.25 19.00 -7.58
C LEU A 157 13.23 19.96 -8.19
N ALA A 158 11.96 19.81 -7.84
CA ALA A 158 10.88 20.63 -8.39
C ALA A 158 10.88 22.09 -7.87
N LEU A 159 11.21 22.28 -6.59
CA LEU A 159 10.97 23.55 -5.90
C LEU A 159 12.21 24.41 -5.72
N THR A 160 13.41 23.83 -5.75
CA THR A 160 14.67 24.58 -5.56
C THR A 160 14.96 25.54 -6.70
N HIS A 161 15.64 26.66 -6.38
CA HIS A 161 16.18 27.57 -7.39
C HIS A 161 17.55 27.11 -7.90
N ARG A 162 18.26 26.27 -7.15
CA ARG A 162 19.60 25.76 -7.49
C ARG A 162 19.50 24.44 -8.26
N ARG A 163 18.83 24.47 -9.42
CA ARG A 163 18.48 23.25 -10.18
C ARG A 163 19.68 22.36 -10.48
N PHE A 164 20.79 22.95 -10.95
CA PHE A 164 22.01 22.20 -11.24
C PHE A 164 22.57 21.49 -10.00
N ARG A 165 22.71 22.21 -8.87
CA ARG A 165 23.16 21.62 -7.61
C ARG A 165 22.22 20.50 -7.14
N ALA A 166 20.91 20.69 -7.29
CA ALA A 166 19.94 19.68 -6.89
C ALA A 166 20.03 18.42 -7.76
N ILE A 167 20.18 18.58 -9.08
CA ILE A 167 20.41 17.47 -10.01
C ILE A 167 21.72 16.74 -9.65
N CYS A 168 22.81 17.46 -9.37
CA CYS A 168 24.07 16.83 -8.97
C CYS A 168 23.94 16.07 -7.65
N VAL A 169 23.34 16.67 -6.62
CA VAL A 169 23.17 16.03 -5.30
C VAL A 169 22.26 14.81 -5.39
N VAL A 170 21.08 14.96 -5.99
CA VAL A 170 20.12 13.86 -6.11
C VAL A 170 20.66 12.78 -7.05
N GLY A 171 21.30 13.16 -8.16
CA GLY A 171 21.94 12.23 -9.09
C GLY A 171 23.07 11.44 -8.42
N PHE A 172 23.90 12.09 -7.60
CA PHE A 172 24.93 11.41 -6.80
C PHE A 172 24.31 10.44 -5.80
N LEU A 173 23.24 10.83 -5.10
CA LEU A 173 22.55 9.93 -4.17
C LEU A 173 21.88 8.74 -4.88
N VAL A 174 21.33 8.94 -6.08
CA VAL A 174 20.80 7.85 -6.92
C VAL A 174 21.92 6.89 -7.32
N LEU A 175 23.08 7.42 -7.76
CA LEU A 175 24.25 6.59 -8.07
C LEU A 175 24.70 5.80 -6.86
N LEU A 176 24.83 6.45 -5.70
CA LEU A 176 25.16 5.78 -4.45
C LEU A 176 24.16 4.68 -4.11
N GLY A 177 22.85 4.94 -4.23
CA GLY A 177 21.83 3.95 -3.88
C GLY A 177 21.83 2.74 -4.80
N ASN A 178 22.08 2.94 -6.09
CA ASN A 178 22.28 1.84 -7.03
C ASN A 178 23.54 1.01 -6.74
N THR A 179 24.59 1.61 -6.15
CA THR A 179 25.81 0.89 -5.76
C THR A 179 25.76 0.29 -4.35
N TRP A 180 24.87 0.78 -3.48
CA TRP A 180 24.75 0.37 -2.09
C TRP A 180 23.82 -0.84 -1.90
N ASP A 181 23.16 -1.29 -2.97
CA ASP A 181 22.37 -2.51 -2.90
C ASP A 181 23.28 -3.73 -2.63
N ASN A 182 23.36 -4.10 -1.35
CA ASN A 182 24.14 -5.24 -0.83
C ASN A 182 23.34 -6.55 -0.93
N THR A 183 22.27 -6.58 -1.73
CA THR A 183 21.52 -7.81 -1.97
C THR A 183 22.40 -8.77 -2.79
N HIS A 184 22.68 -9.93 -2.22
CA HIS A 184 23.45 -10.98 -2.88
C HIS A 184 22.61 -12.24 -3.03
N SER A 185 22.78 -12.92 -4.17
CA SER A 185 22.19 -14.24 -4.35
C SER A 185 22.78 -15.21 -3.32
N ILE A 186 21.91 -15.93 -2.62
CA ILE A 186 22.31 -17.03 -1.72
C ILE A 186 22.70 -18.31 -2.47
N GLY A 187 22.77 -18.27 -3.81
CA GLY A 187 23.12 -19.42 -4.66
C GLY A 187 22.01 -20.46 -4.80
N ARG A 188 20.80 -20.14 -4.35
CA ARG A 188 19.63 -21.02 -4.40
C ARG A 188 18.52 -20.44 -5.26
N THR A 189 17.92 -21.27 -6.08
CA THR A 189 16.72 -20.97 -6.87
C THR A 189 15.55 -21.78 -6.33
N LEU A 190 14.40 -21.15 -6.08
CA LEU A 190 13.17 -21.83 -5.71
C LEU A 190 12.19 -21.88 -6.89
N ASN A 191 11.67 -23.06 -7.18
CA ASN A 191 10.63 -23.30 -8.18
C ASN A 191 9.26 -23.34 -7.49
N LEU A 192 8.60 -22.19 -7.49
CA LEU A 192 7.31 -21.99 -6.82
C LEU A 192 6.17 -22.07 -7.83
N SER A 193 5.05 -22.67 -7.44
CA SER A 193 3.80 -22.60 -8.21
C SER A 193 2.79 -21.71 -7.48
N ILE A 194 2.54 -20.51 -8.01
CA ILE A 194 1.54 -19.58 -7.48
C ILE A 194 0.22 -19.83 -8.20
N VAL A 195 -0.82 -20.17 -7.45
CA VAL A 195 -2.12 -20.57 -8.01
C VAL A 195 -3.09 -19.39 -7.94
N GLN A 196 -3.64 -18.99 -9.09
CA GLN A 196 -4.69 -17.99 -9.16
C GLN A 196 -5.93 -18.62 -9.81
N GLY A 197 -6.98 -18.84 -9.01
CA GLY A 197 -8.21 -19.47 -9.48
C GLY A 197 -9.07 -18.58 -10.38
N GLY A 198 -8.87 -17.26 -10.34
CA GLY A 198 -9.72 -16.29 -11.03
C GLY A 198 -11.04 -16.04 -10.27
N GLY A 199 -12.07 -15.58 -10.99
CA GLY A 199 -13.39 -15.28 -10.43
C GLY A 199 -13.84 -13.84 -10.67
N GLU A 200 -15.09 -13.57 -10.32
CA GLU A 200 -15.66 -12.23 -10.39
C GLU A 200 -15.01 -11.30 -9.34
N GLN A 201 -14.67 -10.08 -9.75
CA GLN A 201 -14.09 -9.07 -8.89
C GLN A 201 -15.16 -8.08 -8.40
N GLY A 202 -14.91 -7.43 -7.26
CA GLY A 202 -15.81 -6.41 -6.71
C GLY A 202 -17.02 -6.97 -5.96
N THR A 203 -16.97 -8.24 -5.54
CA THR A 203 -17.98 -8.88 -4.70
C THR A 203 -17.77 -8.55 -3.21
N HIS A 204 -18.84 -8.66 -2.41
CA HIS A 204 -18.76 -8.57 -0.97
C HIS A 204 -18.71 -9.96 -0.35
N ALA A 205 -17.78 -10.18 0.59
CA ALA A 205 -17.60 -11.49 1.24
C ALA A 205 -18.84 -11.97 2.03
N ILE A 206 -19.72 -11.06 2.44
CA ILE A 206 -20.98 -11.39 3.12
C ILE A 206 -22.06 -11.91 2.16
N ASP A 207 -21.92 -11.62 0.86
CA ASP A 207 -22.90 -11.95 -0.18
C ASP A 207 -22.44 -13.12 -1.06
N THR A 208 -21.27 -13.70 -0.77
CA THR A 208 -20.68 -14.81 -1.53
C THR A 208 -20.54 -16.06 -0.68
N ASN A 209 -20.52 -17.23 -1.34
CA ASN A 209 -20.17 -18.48 -0.68
C ASN A 209 -18.63 -18.59 -0.61
N PRO A 210 -18.05 -18.68 0.60
CA PRO A 210 -16.60 -18.79 0.78
C PRO A 210 -15.96 -20.00 0.07
N ARG A 211 -16.75 -21.05 -0.18
CA ARG A 211 -16.28 -22.25 -0.85
C ARG A 211 -16.02 -22.04 -2.35
N ASP A 212 -16.69 -21.10 -2.98
CA ASP A 212 -16.58 -20.88 -4.44
C ASP A 212 -15.14 -20.48 -4.83
N VAL A 213 -14.51 -19.61 -4.03
CA VAL A 213 -13.11 -19.18 -4.24
C VAL A 213 -12.15 -20.34 -4.02
N PHE A 214 -12.40 -21.16 -3.00
CA PHE A 214 -11.61 -22.35 -2.73
C PHE A 214 -11.66 -23.33 -3.92
N ASP A 215 -12.86 -23.64 -4.43
CA ASP A 215 -13.07 -24.65 -5.46
C ASP A 215 -12.42 -24.26 -6.80
N VAL A 216 -12.41 -22.97 -7.16
CA VAL A 216 -11.69 -22.51 -8.37
C VAL A 216 -10.17 -22.60 -8.22
N HIS A 217 -9.62 -22.30 -7.03
CA HIS A 217 -8.19 -22.48 -6.75
C HIS A 217 -7.79 -23.96 -6.69
N MET A 218 -8.66 -24.80 -6.14
CA MET A 218 -8.50 -26.25 -6.10
C MET A 218 -8.53 -26.83 -7.52
N THR A 219 -9.43 -26.37 -8.38
CA THR A 219 -9.50 -26.77 -9.78
C THR A 219 -8.20 -26.43 -10.52
N ALA A 220 -7.70 -25.20 -10.37
CA ALA A 220 -6.40 -24.80 -10.93
C ALA A 220 -5.26 -25.65 -10.36
N THR A 221 -5.25 -25.93 -9.05
CA THR A 221 -4.23 -26.78 -8.39
C THR A 221 -4.24 -28.21 -8.92
N LYS A 222 -5.41 -28.77 -9.21
CA LYS A 222 -5.56 -30.13 -9.77
C LYS A 222 -4.96 -30.26 -11.18
N THR A 223 -4.74 -29.15 -11.91
CA THR A 223 -4.02 -29.18 -13.20
C THR A 223 -2.52 -29.41 -13.03
N LEU A 224 -1.96 -29.11 -11.86
CA LEU A 224 -0.54 -29.30 -11.57
C LEU A 224 -0.20 -30.79 -11.51
N GLN A 225 0.83 -31.19 -12.24
CA GLN A 225 1.40 -32.53 -12.16
C GLN A 225 2.49 -32.59 -11.09
N PRO A 226 2.74 -33.77 -10.46
CA PRO A 226 3.91 -33.98 -9.64
C PRO A 226 5.19 -33.59 -10.39
N ASN A 227 6.07 -32.85 -9.73
CA ASN A 227 7.31 -32.37 -10.31
C ASN A 227 8.37 -32.35 -9.21
N SER A 228 9.43 -33.13 -9.37
CA SER A 228 10.53 -33.23 -8.41
C SER A 228 11.34 -31.94 -8.25
N GLN A 229 11.21 -30.99 -9.19
CA GLN A 229 11.86 -29.69 -9.11
C GLN A 229 11.05 -28.65 -8.34
N ARG A 230 9.75 -28.87 -8.09
CA ARG A 230 8.89 -27.90 -7.39
C ARG A 230 9.26 -27.86 -5.91
N ASP A 231 9.35 -26.67 -5.35
CA ASP A 231 9.68 -26.47 -3.93
C ASP A 231 8.44 -26.20 -3.08
N ALA A 232 7.44 -25.47 -3.60
CA ALA A 232 6.18 -25.20 -2.89
C ALA A 232 5.05 -24.80 -3.84
N VAL A 233 3.81 -24.90 -3.35
CA VAL A 233 2.62 -24.29 -3.95
C VAL A 233 2.15 -23.14 -3.07
N ILE A 234 1.81 -22.01 -3.66
CA ILE A 234 1.39 -20.80 -2.94
C ILE A 234 -0.02 -20.41 -3.39
N TRP A 235 -0.92 -20.24 -2.43
CA TRP A 235 -2.25 -19.68 -2.65
C TRP A 235 -2.33 -18.24 -2.11
N PRO A 236 -3.06 -17.35 -2.79
CA PRO A 236 -3.29 -15.97 -2.36
C PRO A 236 -3.94 -15.83 -0.98
N GLU A 237 -4.03 -14.59 -0.52
CA GLU A 237 -4.78 -14.20 0.69
C GLU A 237 -6.26 -14.64 0.60
N ASN A 238 -6.80 -15.12 1.72
CA ASN A 238 -8.23 -15.38 1.93
C ASN A 238 -8.89 -16.32 0.89
N VAL A 239 -8.12 -17.26 0.32
CA VAL A 239 -8.67 -18.31 -0.56
C VAL A 239 -9.45 -19.35 0.25
N ILE A 240 -9.00 -19.62 1.47
CA ILE A 240 -9.69 -20.51 2.42
C ILE A 240 -10.33 -19.62 3.48
N SER A 241 -11.65 -19.49 3.45
CA SER A 241 -12.39 -18.68 4.42
C SER A 241 -13.31 -19.58 5.23
N ILE A 242 -12.95 -19.78 6.50
CA ILE A 242 -13.65 -20.65 7.42
C ILE A 242 -14.79 -19.86 8.08
N THR A 243 -16.01 -20.33 7.86
CA THR A 243 -17.23 -19.75 8.42
C THR A 243 -17.66 -20.46 9.71
N ASN A 244 -18.77 -20.03 10.32
CA ASN A 244 -19.40 -20.70 11.46
C ASN A 244 -18.53 -20.87 12.72
N HIS A 245 -17.63 -19.91 12.97
CA HIS A 245 -16.73 -19.94 14.12
C HIS A 245 -15.79 -21.15 14.17
N GLY A 246 -15.49 -21.76 13.01
CA GLY A 246 -14.57 -22.88 12.89
C GLY A 246 -13.10 -22.47 12.79
N LEU A 247 -12.23 -23.48 12.89
CA LEU A 247 -10.79 -23.39 12.69
C LEU A 247 -10.39 -24.12 11.41
N PHE A 248 -9.32 -23.66 10.76
CA PHE A 248 -8.80 -24.27 9.54
C PHE A 248 -8.43 -25.75 9.73
N LEU A 249 -7.77 -26.09 10.84
CA LEU A 249 -7.33 -27.46 11.12
C LEU A 249 -8.48 -28.48 11.18
N ASP A 250 -9.69 -28.04 11.53
CA ASP A 250 -10.87 -28.89 11.67
C ASP A 250 -11.72 -28.92 10.39
N SER A 251 -11.26 -28.26 9.32
CA SER A 251 -12.06 -28.01 8.12
C SER A 251 -11.82 -29.06 7.01
N PRO A 252 -12.80 -29.26 6.11
CA PRO A 252 -12.60 -30.08 4.93
C PRO A 252 -11.51 -29.50 3.99
N GLU A 253 -11.42 -28.17 3.89
CA GLU A 253 -10.40 -27.48 3.09
C GLU A 253 -8.98 -27.87 3.53
N TYR A 254 -8.71 -27.95 4.84
CA TYR A 254 -7.42 -28.44 5.34
C TYR A 254 -7.12 -29.86 4.87
N SER A 255 -8.08 -30.78 5.02
CA SER A 255 -7.91 -32.17 4.57
C SER A 255 -7.62 -32.26 3.06
N GLU A 256 -8.31 -31.45 2.26
CA GLU A 256 -8.10 -31.38 0.81
C GLU A 256 -6.73 -30.78 0.44
N ILE A 257 -6.26 -29.76 1.17
CA ILE A 257 -4.93 -29.19 0.98
C ILE A 257 -3.85 -30.21 1.34
N VAL A 258 -3.99 -30.94 2.45
CA VAL A 258 -3.07 -32.03 2.82
C VAL A 258 -3.03 -33.11 1.74
N GLN A 259 -4.17 -33.44 1.13
CA GLN A 259 -4.22 -34.38 0.01
C GLN A 259 -3.41 -33.86 -1.20
N GLN A 260 -3.53 -32.57 -1.54
CA GLN A 260 -2.76 -31.99 -2.64
C GLN A 260 -1.26 -31.85 -2.32
N ALA A 261 -0.90 -31.49 -1.09
CA ALA A 261 0.48 -31.45 -0.61
C ALA A 261 1.14 -32.83 -0.74
N LYS A 262 0.44 -33.90 -0.32
CA LYS A 262 0.87 -35.30 -0.51
C LYS A 262 1.00 -35.69 -1.98
N ARG A 263 0.00 -35.36 -2.80
CA ARG A 263 -0.01 -35.70 -4.23
C ARG A 263 1.14 -35.03 -4.99
N LEU A 264 1.43 -33.77 -4.70
CA LEU A 264 2.49 -33.00 -5.35
C LEU A 264 3.85 -33.16 -4.66
N ASN A 265 3.88 -33.78 -3.48
CA ASN A 265 5.04 -34.00 -2.63
C ASN A 265 5.82 -32.71 -2.31
N VAL A 266 5.09 -31.63 -2.02
CA VAL A 266 5.65 -30.31 -1.65
C VAL A 266 4.75 -29.61 -0.63
N PRO A 267 5.29 -28.71 0.21
CA PRO A 267 4.49 -27.88 1.10
C PRO A 267 3.58 -26.90 0.35
N PHE A 268 2.50 -26.51 1.02
CA PHE A 268 1.55 -25.50 0.57
C PHE A 268 1.59 -24.28 1.49
N VAL A 269 1.74 -23.09 0.93
CA VAL A 269 1.60 -21.82 1.66
C VAL A 269 0.24 -21.22 1.29
N VAL A 270 -0.71 -21.24 2.22
CA VAL A 270 -2.12 -20.90 1.94
C VAL A 270 -2.62 -19.75 2.79
N GLY A 271 -3.33 -18.82 2.13
CA GLY A 271 -4.01 -17.71 2.81
C GLY A 271 -5.36 -18.15 3.37
N ILE A 272 -5.50 -18.04 4.68
CA ILE A 272 -6.70 -18.45 5.43
C ILE A 272 -7.35 -17.27 6.15
N THR A 273 -8.67 -17.34 6.34
CA THR A 273 -9.37 -16.65 7.42
C THR A 273 -10.12 -17.63 8.29
N GLU A 274 -10.10 -17.41 9.61
CA GLU A 274 -10.73 -18.31 10.59
C GLU A 274 -11.13 -17.59 11.87
N ASP A 275 -11.83 -18.28 12.76
CA ASP A 275 -12.29 -17.72 14.02
C ASP A 275 -11.13 -17.34 14.97
N ALA A 276 -11.28 -16.20 15.65
CA ALA A 276 -10.32 -15.70 16.62
C ALA A 276 -10.98 -15.25 17.93
N GLY A 277 -12.19 -15.77 18.21
CA GLY A 277 -13.00 -15.41 19.37
C GLY A 277 -14.18 -14.48 19.04
N GLN A 278 -14.82 -13.97 20.10
CA GLN A 278 -16.07 -13.23 20.02
C GLN A 278 -15.98 -12.04 19.05
N ASN A 279 -16.73 -12.11 17.94
CA ASN A 279 -16.77 -11.10 16.89
C ASN A 279 -15.41 -10.76 16.26
N GLN A 280 -14.43 -11.68 16.31
CA GLN A 280 -13.08 -11.45 15.79
C GLN A 280 -12.59 -12.60 14.95
N PHE A 281 -11.94 -12.32 13.84
CA PHE A 281 -11.34 -13.34 12.98
C PHE A 281 -9.85 -13.05 12.79
N THR A 282 -9.08 -14.01 12.30
CA THR A 282 -7.69 -13.79 11.85
C THR A 282 -7.61 -13.89 10.34
N ASN A 283 -6.69 -13.13 9.75
CA ASN A 283 -6.27 -13.26 8.35
C ASN A 283 -4.80 -13.66 8.37
N ALA A 284 -4.49 -14.85 7.86
CA ALA A 284 -3.19 -15.47 8.06
C ALA A 284 -2.66 -16.15 6.79
N GLN A 285 -1.34 -16.28 6.72
CA GLN A 285 -0.65 -17.18 5.80
C GLN A 285 -0.10 -18.37 6.59
N VAL A 286 -0.38 -19.58 6.14
CA VAL A 286 -0.06 -20.84 6.83
C VAL A 286 0.71 -21.78 5.91
N VAL A 287 1.75 -22.42 6.44
CA VAL A 287 2.51 -23.47 5.74
C VAL A 287 1.98 -24.83 6.16
N VAL A 288 1.45 -25.59 5.21
CA VAL A 288 0.98 -26.96 5.38
C VAL A 288 1.99 -27.89 4.72
N GLU A 289 2.64 -28.72 5.52
CA GLU A 289 3.64 -29.69 5.07
C GLU A 289 3.02 -30.93 4.42
N VAL A 290 3.86 -31.71 3.76
CA VAL A 290 3.46 -32.95 3.07
C VAL A 290 2.84 -33.98 4.01
N ASP A 291 3.30 -34.06 5.26
CA ASP A 291 2.72 -34.96 6.27
C ASP A 291 1.40 -34.43 6.86
N GLY A 292 1.09 -33.16 6.59
CA GLY A 292 -0.06 -32.41 7.07
C GLY A 292 0.26 -31.47 8.24
N THR A 293 1.47 -31.49 8.79
CA THR A 293 1.82 -30.58 9.88
C THR A 293 1.80 -29.12 9.45
N ILE A 294 1.41 -28.23 10.36
CA ILE A 294 1.55 -26.78 10.15
C ILE A 294 2.91 -26.36 10.72
N SER A 295 3.88 -26.10 9.84
CA SER A 295 5.25 -25.75 10.23
C SER A 295 5.44 -24.24 10.46
N GLY A 296 4.58 -23.41 9.86
CA GLY A 296 4.67 -21.96 9.92
C GLY A 296 3.33 -21.25 9.83
N ARG A 297 3.20 -20.14 10.55
CA ARG A 297 2.02 -19.28 10.51
C ARG A 297 2.38 -17.82 10.74
N TYR A 298 1.79 -16.95 9.92
CA TYR A 298 1.87 -15.50 10.07
C TYR A 298 0.47 -14.88 10.02
N ASP A 299 0.06 -14.25 11.13
CA ASP A 299 -1.18 -13.49 11.22
C ASP A 299 -0.92 -12.03 10.81
N LYS A 300 -1.77 -11.49 9.94
CA LYS A 300 -1.69 -10.11 9.44
C LYS A 300 -1.68 -9.10 10.58
N VAL A 301 -0.73 -8.16 10.54
CA VAL A 301 -0.55 -7.15 11.59
C VAL A 301 -1.20 -5.82 11.20
N ARG A 302 -0.90 -5.29 10.00
CA ARG A 302 -1.51 -4.05 9.49
C ARG A 302 -2.80 -4.37 8.76
N ARG A 303 -3.91 -4.16 9.48
CA ARG A 303 -5.27 -4.35 8.98
C ARG A 303 -5.77 -3.12 8.23
N VAL A 304 -6.63 -3.34 7.24
CA VAL A 304 -7.30 -2.28 6.46
C VAL A 304 -8.42 -1.65 7.30
N PRO A 305 -8.35 -0.33 7.59
CA PRO A 305 -9.46 0.37 8.23
C PRO A 305 -10.71 0.34 7.34
N PHE A 306 -11.88 0.13 7.94
CA PHE A 306 -13.19 0.03 7.28
C PHE A 306 -13.39 -1.18 6.36
N GLY A 307 -12.35 -2.01 6.12
CA GLY A 307 -12.45 -3.24 5.33
C GLY A 307 -12.23 -4.51 6.17
N GLU A 308 -11.28 -4.49 7.11
CA GLU A 308 -10.99 -5.63 7.99
C GLU A 308 -11.34 -5.36 9.45
N TYR A 309 -11.45 -4.10 9.83
CA TYR A 309 -11.97 -3.68 11.13
C TYR A 309 -12.67 -2.33 11.00
N MET A 310 -13.55 -2.00 11.95
CA MET A 310 -14.33 -0.77 11.91
C MET A 310 -13.88 0.23 13.00
N PRO A 311 -13.00 1.20 12.69
CA PRO A 311 -12.68 2.27 13.62
C PRO A 311 -13.95 2.99 14.08
N MET A 312 -14.08 3.27 15.38
CA MET A 312 -15.22 4.03 15.92
C MET A 312 -16.59 3.44 15.53
N ARG A 313 -16.71 2.10 15.45
CA ARG A 313 -17.91 1.37 15.04
C ARG A 313 -19.22 1.91 15.64
N SER A 314 -19.23 2.23 16.94
CA SER A 314 -20.42 2.77 17.62
C SER A 314 -20.86 4.12 17.06
N LEU A 315 -19.93 5.04 16.83
CA LEU A 315 -20.23 6.34 16.22
C LEU A 315 -20.74 6.17 14.80
N LEU A 316 -20.05 5.39 13.98
CA LEU A 316 -20.44 5.17 12.58
C LEU A 316 -21.82 4.52 12.48
N LYS A 317 -22.10 3.53 13.32
CA LYS A 317 -23.43 2.91 13.42
C LYS A 317 -24.50 3.93 13.83
N SER A 318 -24.21 4.82 14.79
CA SER A 318 -25.15 5.88 15.20
C SER A 318 -25.45 6.90 14.09
N LEU A 319 -24.53 7.07 13.15
CA LEU A 319 -24.67 7.93 11.97
C LEU A 319 -25.31 7.20 10.76
N GLY A 320 -25.70 5.94 10.93
CA GLY A 320 -26.32 5.13 9.86
C GLY A 320 -25.33 4.59 8.81
N ALA A 321 -24.03 4.54 9.12
CA ALA A 321 -23.05 3.94 8.23
C ALA A 321 -23.23 2.41 8.15
N PRO A 322 -22.93 1.77 7.00
CA PRO A 322 -23.13 0.34 6.78
C PRO A 322 -22.06 -0.50 7.49
N THR A 323 -22.03 -0.47 8.82
CA THR A 323 -21.01 -1.17 9.61
C THR A 323 -21.12 -2.70 9.55
N ASP A 324 -22.28 -3.19 9.10
CA ASP A 324 -22.58 -4.63 9.02
C ASP A 324 -21.90 -5.30 7.81
N LEU A 325 -21.37 -4.52 6.86
CA LEU A 325 -20.49 -5.03 5.79
C LEU A 325 -19.16 -5.58 6.32
N VAL A 326 -18.75 -5.15 7.52
CA VAL A 326 -17.61 -5.69 8.26
C VAL A 326 -18.13 -6.13 9.63
N PRO A 327 -18.81 -7.29 9.72
CA PRO A 327 -19.54 -7.68 10.93
C PRO A 327 -18.61 -8.04 12.10
N ARG A 328 -17.37 -8.43 11.79
CA ARG A 328 -16.33 -8.85 12.74
C ARG A 328 -15.06 -8.07 12.50
N ASP A 329 -14.27 -7.88 13.54
CA ASP A 329 -12.98 -7.18 13.42
C ASP A 329 -11.83 -8.19 13.32
N ALA A 330 -10.95 -8.02 12.34
CA ALA A 330 -9.72 -8.77 12.25
C ALA A 330 -8.86 -8.51 13.48
N ARG A 331 -8.42 -9.58 14.16
CA ARG A 331 -7.43 -9.50 15.23
C ARG A 331 -6.06 -9.30 14.63
N ALA A 332 -5.29 -8.34 15.15
CA ALA A 332 -3.92 -8.13 14.69
C ALA A 332 -3.01 -9.25 15.18
N GLY A 333 -2.15 -9.75 14.29
CA GLY A 333 -1.04 -10.61 14.67
C GLY A 333 -0.01 -9.88 15.54
N THR A 334 0.83 -10.66 16.21
CA THR A 334 1.93 -10.15 17.07
C THR A 334 3.31 -10.59 16.60
N SER A 335 3.38 -11.49 15.61
CA SER A 335 4.64 -12.08 15.14
C SER A 335 5.39 -11.19 14.15
N ARG A 336 6.67 -11.51 13.96
CA ARG A 336 7.48 -10.93 12.88
C ARG A 336 7.01 -11.51 11.54
N GLY A 337 7.09 -10.69 10.49
CA GLY A 337 6.53 -11.00 9.17
C GLY A 337 7.41 -11.89 8.33
N TRP A 338 7.61 -13.15 8.73
CA TRP A 338 8.23 -14.16 7.88
C TRP A 338 7.63 -15.54 8.09
N LEU A 339 7.79 -16.39 7.08
CA LEU A 339 7.51 -17.82 7.12
C LEU A 339 8.75 -18.57 6.64
N ASP A 340 8.97 -19.75 7.22
CA ASP A 340 9.99 -20.68 6.76
C ASP A 340 9.26 -21.80 5.99
N PHE A 341 9.63 -22.01 4.73
CA PHE A 341 9.11 -23.11 3.89
C PHE A 341 10.17 -23.54 2.88
N ALA A 342 10.19 -24.82 2.51
CA ALA A 342 11.20 -25.38 1.61
C ALA A 342 12.62 -24.96 2.01
N ASP A 343 12.97 -25.07 3.30
CA ASP A 343 14.27 -24.66 3.88
C ASP A 343 14.68 -23.20 3.57
N THR A 344 13.71 -22.31 3.32
CA THR A 344 13.96 -20.90 3.01
C THR A 344 13.08 -20.00 3.86
N ARG A 345 13.67 -18.94 4.40
CA ARG A 345 12.92 -17.87 5.05
C ARG A 345 12.44 -16.85 4.03
N ALA A 346 11.15 -16.57 4.01
CA ALA A 346 10.56 -15.53 3.19
C ALA A 346 9.83 -14.51 4.07
N SER A 347 10.08 -13.21 3.81
CA SER A 347 9.28 -12.15 4.43
C SER A 347 7.85 -12.18 3.90
N VAL A 348 6.87 -11.98 4.78
CA VAL A 348 5.44 -12.03 4.47
C VAL A 348 4.80 -10.70 4.82
N ALA A 349 4.14 -10.11 3.82
CA ALA A 349 3.27 -8.95 3.98
C ALA A 349 1.96 -9.22 3.25
N ILE A 350 0.87 -9.32 4.02
CA ILE A 350 -0.43 -9.69 3.47
C ILE A 350 -1.12 -8.42 2.94
N SER A 351 -1.27 -8.30 1.61
CA SER A 351 -2.04 -7.23 0.97
C SER A 351 -1.63 -5.83 1.44
N TRP A 352 -2.50 -5.09 2.15
CA TRP A 352 -2.27 -3.75 2.68
C TRP A 352 -0.94 -3.56 3.42
N GLU A 353 -0.40 -4.60 4.05
CA GLU A 353 0.89 -4.53 4.74
C GLU A 353 2.05 -4.12 3.83
N ILE A 354 1.97 -4.41 2.52
CA ILE A 354 3.04 -4.13 1.54
C ILE A 354 3.35 -2.64 1.41
N PHE A 355 2.39 -1.77 1.73
CA PHE A 355 2.60 -0.32 1.68
C PHE A 355 3.39 0.23 2.88
N PHE A 356 3.64 -0.59 3.90
CA PHE A 356 4.35 -0.20 5.12
C PHE A 356 5.74 -0.81 5.11
N GLY A 357 6.74 -0.04 4.68
CA GLY A 357 8.13 -0.51 4.57
C GLY A 357 8.64 -1.23 5.84
N GLY A 358 8.27 -0.77 7.04
CA GLY A 358 8.63 -1.44 8.30
C GLY A 358 8.00 -2.83 8.54
N ARG A 359 7.16 -3.34 7.63
CA ARG A 359 6.64 -4.72 7.65
C ARG A 359 7.41 -5.68 6.75
N VAL A 360 8.14 -5.15 5.76
CA VAL A 360 8.87 -5.91 4.74
C VAL A 360 10.39 -5.80 4.86
N ASN A 361 10.87 -5.09 5.89
CA ASN A 361 12.29 -4.86 6.18
C ASN A 361 12.85 -5.82 7.23
#